data_AF-A0A7V5XCK3-F1
#
_entry.id   AF-A0A7V5XCK3-F1
#
_cell.length_a   1.000
_cell.length_b   1.000
_cell.length_c   1.000
_cell.angle_alpha   90.00
_cell.angle_beta   90.00
_cell.angle_gamma   90.00
#
_symmetry.space_group_name_H-M   'P 1'
#
loop_
_entity.id
_entity.type
_entity.pdbx_description
1 polymer ?
#
loop_
_entity_poly.entity_id
_entity_poly.type
_entity_poly.pdbx_seq_one_letter_code
_entity_poly.pdbx_strand_id
1 'polypeptide(L)'
;MGDARRVPIVALCLITLFAVMPVARAIVHGRAVSQARFLRDYPWVVALENPLTGGVCTGVLVSPTYVLTAAHCTVANKRVLYGNASRRRAHRVGVAEAIRHPGYDRRTG
;
A
#
# COMPACT_ATOMS: atom_id res chain seq x y z
N MET A 1 42.01 -5.71 27.09
CA MET A 1 41.88 -7.15 26.75
C MET A 1 40.41 -7.42 26.46
N GLY A 2 39.99 -7.24 25.19
CA GLY A 2 38.59 -7.35 24.79
C GLY A 2 38.14 -8.80 24.76
N ASP A 3 37.10 -9.11 25.52
CA ASP A 3 36.53 -10.45 25.65
C ASP A 3 35.97 -10.93 24.30
N ALA A 4 36.75 -11.78 23.62
CA ALA A 4 36.44 -12.34 22.30
C ALA A 4 35.10 -13.12 22.26
N ARG A 5 34.53 -13.45 23.43
CA ARG A 5 33.21 -14.11 23.55
C ARG A 5 32.03 -13.13 23.45
N ARG A 6 32.25 -11.81 23.56
CA ARG A 6 31.20 -10.79 23.43
C ARG A 6 30.93 -10.39 21.98
N VAL A 7 31.95 -10.47 21.13
CA VAL A 7 31.85 -10.21 19.68
C VAL A 7 30.79 -11.10 18.99
N PRO A 8 30.74 -12.44 19.20
CA PRO A 8 29.74 -13.28 18.55
C PRO A 8 28.32 -13.04 19.07
N ILE A 9 28.15 -12.69 20.35
CA ILE A 9 26.85 -12.39 20.94
C ILE A 9 26.28 -11.09 20.36
N VAL A 10 27.10 -10.04 20.28
CA VAL A 10 26.69 -8.76 19.68
C VAL A 10 26.34 -8.94 18.20
N ALA A 11 27.13 -9.72 17.45
CA ALA A 11 26.82 -10.04 16.06
C ALA A 11 25.50 -10.81 15.92
N LEU A 12 25.24 -11.80 16.78
CA LEU A 12 24.00 -12.57 16.78
C LEU A 12 22.78 -11.68 17.11
N CYS A 13 22.93 -10.77 18.08
CA CYS A 13 21.89 -9.80 18.44
C CYS A 13 21.59 -8.83 17.29
N LEU A 14 22.61 -8.35 16.57
CA LEU A 14 22.41 -7.46 15.43
C LEU A 14 21.77 -8.17 14.23
N ILE A 15 22.18 -9.41 13.95
CA ILE A 15 21.59 -10.23 12.87
C ILE A 15 20.12 -10.55 13.18
N THR A 16 19.82 -10.94 14.42
CA THR A 16 18.44 -11.18 14.83
C THR A 16 17.62 -9.89 14.75
N LEU A 17 18.10 -8.76 15.30
CA LEU A 17 17.42 -7.47 15.24
C LEU A 17 17.10 -7.03 13.80
N PHE A 18 18.05 -7.20 12.88
CA PHE A 18 17.86 -6.87 11.47
C PHE A 18 16.85 -7.81 10.79
N ALA A 19 16.85 -9.10 11.15
CA ALA A 19 15.91 -10.09 10.65
C ALA A 19 14.47 -9.92 11.18
N VAL A 20 14.28 -9.31 12.36
CA VAL A 20 12.93 -9.01 12.90
C VAL A 20 12.39 -7.65 12.47
N MET A 21 13.15 -6.80 11.78
CA MET A 21 12.61 -5.54 11.27
C MET A 21 11.59 -5.82 10.16
N PRO A 22 10.29 -5.54 10.38
CA PRO A 22 9.32 -5.74 9.33
C PRO A 22 9.53 -4.65 8.29
N VAL A 23 9.96 -5.02 7.08
CA VAL A 23 9.90 -4.14 5.91
C VAL A 23 8.44 -4.06 5.45
N ALA A 24 7.57 -3.51 6.30
CA ALA A 24 6.17 -3.33 5.99
C ALA A 24 5.92 -1.85 5.64
N ARG A 25 5.55 -1.59 4.38
CA ARG A 25 4.97 -0.31 3.99
C ARG A 25 3.61 -0.17 4.66
N ALA A 26 3.57 0.51 5.80
CA ALA A 26 2.40 0.76 6.60
C ALA A 26 2.17 2.27 6.82
N ILE A 27 0.98 2.63 7.28
CA ILE A 27 0.74 3.98 7.79
C ILE A 27 1.61 4.18 9.04
N VAL A 28 2.42 5.23 9.08
CA VAL A 28 3.30 5.54 10.22
C VAL A 28 2.44 5.74 11.47
N HIS A 29 2.76 5.04 12.56
CA HIS A 29 1.95 4.94 13.79
C HIS A 29 0.52 4.40 13.60
N GLY A 30 0.24 3.78 12.45
CA GLY A 30 -1.02 3.12 12.18
C GLY A 30 -1.16 1.77 12.89
N ARG A 31 -2.40 1.29 12.94
CA ARG A 31 -2.73 -0.07 13.40
C ARG A 31 -3.50 -0.83 12.33
N ALA A 32 -3.27 -2.13 12.23
CA ALA A 32 -4.02 -2.99 11.32
C ALA A 32 -5.52 -2.92 11.63
N VAL A 33 -6.34 -2.89 10.58
CA VAL A 33 -7.80 -2.89 10.67
C VAL A 33 -8.31 -4.29 10.34
N SER A 34 -9.12 -4.87 11.23
CA SER A 34 -9.78 -6.16 10.98
C SER A 34 -10.71 -6.07 9.77
N GLN A 35 -10.94 -7.18 9.05
CA GLN A 35 -11.85 -7.21 7.91
C GLN A 35 -13.25 -6.68 8.25
N ALA A 36 -13.84 -7.08 9.38
CA ALA A 36 -15.17 -6.63 9.79
C ALA A 36 -15.21 -5.09 9.98
N ARG A 37 -14.20 -4.54 10.66
CA ARG A 37 -14.07 -3.10 10.83
C ARG A 37 -13.85 -2.35 9.52
N PHE A 38 -13.07 -2.91 8.59
CA PHE A 38 -12.85 -2.32 7.27
C PHE A 38 -14.15 -2.18 6.49
N LEU A 39 -14.96 -3.24 6.43
CA LEU A 39 -16.23 -3.23 5.71
C LEU A 39 -17.25 -2.26 6.31
N ARG A 40 -17.22 -2.04 7.64
CA ARG A 40 -18.14 -1.15 8.33
C ARG A 40 -17.71 0.32 8.28
N ASP A 41 -16.44 0.58 8.58
CA ASP A 41 -15.95 1.94 8.83
C ASP A 41 -15.27 2.56 7.60
N TYR A 42 -14.81 1.74 6.64
CA TYR A 42 -14.01 2.17 5.48
C TYR A 42 -14.39 1.47 4.15
N PRO A 43 -15.67 1.17 3.84
CA PRO A 43 -16.05 0.40 2.65
C PRO A 43 -15.66 1.07 1.33
N TRP A 44 -15.45 2.39 1.32
CA TRP A 44 -15.05 3.17 0.15
C TRP A 44 -13.54 3.11 -0.15
N VAL A 45 -12.71 2.58 0.76
CA VAL A 45 -11.26 2.54 0.53
C VAL A 45 -10.91 1.48 -0.50
N VAL A 46 -10.15 1.87 -1.52
CA VAL A 46 -9.67 0.97 -2.57
C VAL A 46 -8.17 1.11 -2.78
N ALA A 47 -7.53 0.06 -3.30
CA ALA A 47 -6.14 0.12 -3.73
C ALA A 47 -6.04 0.13 -5.26
N LEU A 48 -5.12 0.93 -5.80
CA LEU A 48 -4.78 0.94 -7.23
C LEU A 48 -3.44 0.24 -7.41
N GLU A 49 -3.46 -0.92 -8.03
CA GLU A 49 -2.27 -1.75 -8.26
C GLU A 49 -1.86 -1.68 -9.72
N ASN A 50 -0.57 -1.46 -9.99
CA ASN A 50 0.01 -1.77 -11.29
C ASN A 50 0.51 -3.23 -11.22
N PRO A 51 -0.06 -4.16 -12.00
CA PRO A 51 0.30 -5.57 -11.94
C PRO A 51 1.70 -5.86 -12.50
N LEU A 52 2.26 -4.95 -13.30
CA LEU A 52 3.60 -5.10 -13.89
C LEU A 52 4.70 -4.64 -12.93
N THR A 53 4.50 -3.51 -12.25
CA THR A 53 5.54 -2.91 -11.39
C THR A 53 5.33 -3.20 -9.90
N GLY A 54 4.16 -3.72 -9.52
CA GLY A 54 3.75 -3.84 -8.11
C GLY A 54 3.48 -2.49 -7.43
N GLY A 55 3.58 -1.37 -8.16
CA GLY A 55 3.37 -0.02 -7.63
C GLY A 55 1.92 0.20 -7.18
N VAL A 56 1.75 0.70 -5.96
CA VAL A 56 0.45 0.77 -5.28
C VAL A 56 0.14 2.19 -4.85
N CYS A 57 -1.08 2.61 -5.17
CA CYS A 57 -1.71 3.82 -4.65
C CYS A 57 -3.02 3.45 -3.93
N THR A 58 -3.64 4.46 -3.32
CA THR A 58 -4.96 4.37 -2.68
C THR A 58 -5.95 5.24 -3.44
N GLY A 59 -7.23 4.91 -3.35
CA GLY A 59 -8.33 5.74 -3.85
C GLY A 59 -9.57 5.62 -2.98
N VAL A 60 -10.59 6.38 -3.34
CA VAL A 60 -11.89 6.42 -2.68
C VAL A 60 -12.99 6.13 -3.70
N LEU A 61 -13.82 5.13 -3.44
CA LEU A 61 -15.02 4.86 -4.20
C LEU A 61 -16.05 5.96 -3.92
N VAL A 62 -16.33 6.81 -4.91
CA VAL A 62 -17.28 7.92 -4.79
C VAL A 62 -18.65 7.60 -5.40
N SER A 63 -18.71 6.54 -6.20
CA SER A 63 -19.93 5.94 -6.73
C SER A 63 -19.63 4.49 -7.15
N PRO A 64 -20.63 3.67 -7.52
CA PRO A 64 -20.41 2.25 -7.84
C PRO A 64 -19.33 1.96 -8.90
N THR A 65 -19.06 2.93 -9.79
CA THR A 65 -18.12 2.76 -10.90
C THR A 65 -17.02 3.83 -10.96
N TYR A 66 -16.97 4.78 -10.02
CA TYR A 66 -15.97 5.85 -10.02
C TYR A 66 -15.10 5.83 -8.76
N VAL A 67 -13.78 5.91 -8.98
CA VAL A 67 -12.77 6.01 -7.93
C VAL A 67 -12.05 7.36 -8.06
N LEU A 68 -12.03 8.13 -6.98
CA LEU A 68 -11.22 9.33 -6.85
C LEU A 68 -9.82 8.94 -6.33
N THR A 69 -8.76 9.49 -6.93
CA THR A 69 -7.36 9.27 -6.52
C THR A 69 -6.49 10.45 -6.97
N ALA A 70 -5.20 10.43 -6.61
CA ALA A 70 -4.23 11.41 -7.08
C ALA A 70 -3.91 11.20 -8.57
N ALA A 71 -3.73 12.29 -9.33
CA ALA A 71 -3.49 12.23 -10.77
C ALA A 71 -2.23 11.43 -11.13
N HIS A 72 -1.13 11.52 -10.35
CA HIS A 72 0.10 10.74 -10.59
C HIS A 72 -0.10 9.23 -10.40
N CYS A 73 -1.16 8.79 -9.73
CA CYS A 73 -1.48 7.37 -9.57
C CYS A 73 -2.15 6.75 -10.81
N THR A 74 -2.59 7.57 -11.76
CA THR A 74 -3.33 7.16 -12.98
C THR A 74 -2.42 6.74 -14.15
N VAL A 75 -1.25 6.17 -13.85
CA VAL A 75 -0.38 5.56 -14.87
C VAL A 75 -1.08 4.38 -15.55
N ALA A 76 -0.63 3.98 -16.74
CA ALA A 76 -1.25 2.90 -17.50
C ALA A 76 -1.32 1.57 -16.73
N ASN A 77 -2.30 0.73 -17.11
CA ASN A 77 -2.48 -0.64 -16.61
C ASN A 77 -2.82 -0.77 -15.11
N LYS A 78 -3.51 0.21 -14.52
CA LYS A 78 -4.00 0.06 -13.14
C LYS A 78 -5.20 -0.88 -13.06
N ARG A 79 -5.25 -1.63 -11.96
CA ARG A 79 -6.44 -2.35 -11.48
C ARG A 79 -6.88 -1.77 -10.15
N VAL A 80 -8.19 -1.70 -9.95
CA VAL A 80 -8.79 -1.32 -8.67
C VAL A 80 -9.05 -2.59 -7.86
N LEU A 81 -8.61 -2.56 -6.60
CA LEU A 81 -8.83 -3.59 -5.59
C LEU A 81 -9.80 -3.07 -4.53
N TYR A 82 -10.91 -3.76 -4.30
CA TYR A 82 -11.96 -3.31 -3.38
C TYR A 82 -12.59 -4.45 -2.55
N GLY A 83 -13.35 -4.09 -1.52
CA GLY A 83 -14.16 -5.03 -0.73
C GLY A 83 -13.40 -5.89 0.29
N ASN A 84 -12.09 -5.70 0.46
CA ASN A 84 -11.32 -6.42 1.48
C ASN A 84 -10.15 -5.60 2.03
N ALA A 85 -9.92 -5.68 3.34
CA ALA A 85 -8.78 -5.08 4.01
C ALA A 85 -7.44 -5.68 3.53
N SER A 86 -7.45 -6.94 3.09
CA SER A 86 -6.28 -7.57 2.48
C SER A 86 -6.35 -7.46 0.96
N ARG A 87 -5.35 -6.79 0.37
CA ARG A 87 -5.16 -6.74 -1.10
C ARG A 87 -5.16 -8.11 -1.76
N ARG A 88 -4.70 -9.15 -1.07
CA ARG A 88 -4.67 -10.52 -1.64
C ARG A 88 -6.08 -11.05 -1.88
N ARG A 89 -7.02 -10.75 -0.98
CA ARG A 89 -8.41 -11.22 -0.99
C ARG A 89 -9.41 -10.22 -1.57
N ALA A 90 -8.95 -9.05 -2.01
CA ALA A 90 -9.81 -8.03 -2.61
C ALA A 90 -10.32 -8.47 -4.00
N HIS A 91 -11.51 -8.00 -4.37
CA HIS A 91 -12.00 -8.07 -5.74
C HIS A 91 -11.12 -7.21 -6.63
N ARG A 92 -10.95 -7.60 -7.90
CA ARG A 92 -10.08 -6.91 -8.87
C ARG A 92 -10.89 -6.54 -10.09
N VAL A 93 -10.83 -5.27 -10.48
CA VAL A 93 -11.47 -4.77 -11.70
C VAL A 93 -10.48 -3.90 -12.49
N GLY A 94 -10.55 -4.00 -13.83
CA GLY A 94 -9.77 -3.14 -14.72
C GLY A 94 -10.28 -1.71 -14.70
N VAL A 95 -9.38 -0.76 -14.89
CA VAL A 95 -9.76 0.65 -15.08
C VAL A 95 -10.09 0.87 -16.55
N ALA A 96 -11.32 1.29 -16.85
CA ALA A 96 -11.75 1.59 -18.21
C ALA A 96 -11.16 2.92 -18.72
N GLU A 97 -11.16 3.94 -17.87
CA GLU A 97 -10.66 5.27 -18.19
C GLU A 97 -10.08 5.93 -16.94
N ALA A 98 -9.09 6.80 -17.13
CA ALA A 98 -8.57 7.65 -16.07
C ALA A 98 -8.54 9.13 -16.51
N ILE A 99 -9.42 9.92 -15.91
CA ILE A 99 -9.56 11.35 -16.16
C ILE A 99 -8.70 12.10 -15.14
N ARG A 100 -7.75 12.90 -15.61
CA ARG A 100 -6.93 13.77 -14.76
C ARG A 100 -7.49 15.18 -14.78
N HIS A 101 -7.29 15.91 -13.69
CA HIS A 101 -7.62 17.33 -13.65
C HIS A 101 -6.87 18.08 -14.77
N PRO A 102 -7.51 18.98 -15.54
CA PRO A 102 -6.89 19.65 -16.68
C PRO A 102 -5.62 20.44 -16.34
N GLY A 103 -5.55 20.98 -15.12
CA GLY A 103 -4.38 21.72 -14.62
C GLY A 103 -3.29 20.88 -13.97
N TYR A 104 -3.37 19.54 -13.99
CA TYR A 104 -2.33 18.70 -13.42
C TYR A 104 -1.07 18.68 -14.32
N ASP A 105 0.06 19.15 -13.78
CA ASP A 105 1.39 19.03 -14.40
C ASP A 105 2.23 17.99 -13.66
N ARG A 106 2.81 17.04 -14.41
CA ARG A 106 3.69 15.98 -13.89
C ARG A 106 5.04 16.50 -13.39
N ARG A 107 5.45 17.72 -13.75
CA ARG A 107 6.73 18.30 -13.33
C ARG A 107 6.68 18.94 -11.96
N THR A 108 5.51 19.42 -11.57
CA THR A 108 5.30 20.16 -10.32
C THR A 108 4.48 19.39 -9.29
N GLY A 109 3.93 18.23 -9.63
CA GLY A 109 3.01 17.45 -8.79
C GLY A 109 3.41 16.00 -8.57
#